data_AF-A0AAV7GC91-F1
#
_entry.id   AF-A0AAV7GC91-F1
#
_cell.length_a   1.000
_cell.length_b   1.000
_cell.length_c   1.000
_cell.angle_alpha   90.00
_cell.angle_beta   90.00
_cell.angle_gamma   90.00
#
_symmetry.space_group_name_H-M   'P 1'
#
loop_
_entity.id
_entity.type
_entity.pdbx_description
1 polymer ?
#
loop_
_entity_poly.entity_id
_entity_poly.type
_entity_poly.pdbx_seq_one_letter_code
_entity_poly.pdbx_strand_id
1 'polypeptide(L)'
;MGVQAGPTDEQAHSEDKRVLLSGFQLLQNGFNRTSVGVVQPKAVHCPETASQFFSNESLSRTMGNYEKRFPSLFHPIPGIKLSPCLPDFVEPHPTMITTLPNGLKIASEDSPGPTASIGIYVDCGSVYEKWNSAGVTHLLERLAFKSTKNRSRMHVVRDIEATGGNAGATGSREQMAYIYDTLKAYIPEAVELLVDCIRNPLFLDFEVEEQVMNVKREIEEIAAKDPQLFLLESLHVAGYSGALGNPMMASETALQRLDGSVIGEFYFENYTADRIVLAAFGVDHEHLLGIAEPLLYDLMGGLPVSAPKSTYNGGEARFKIDSERTHVALAFEVPGGWHDDKNATALTVLQTLMGGGGSFSAGGPGKGMHSRLCMAFILDLV
;
A
#
# COMPACT_ATOMS: atom_id res chain seq x y z
N MET A 1 -10.63 35.66 -33.62
CA MET A 1 -9.62 34.59 -33.72
C MET A 1 -8.64 34.78 -32.58
N GLY A 2 -8.90 34.15 -31.44
CA GLY A 2 -7.98 34.14 -30.30
C GLY A 2 -7.75 32.68 -29.95
N VAL A 3 -6.60 32.15 -30.36
CA VAL A 3 -6.16 30.80 -30.06
C VAL A 3 -5.75 30.80 -28.59
N GLN A 4 -6.50 30.09 -27.74
CA GLN A 4 -6.05 29.78 -26.38
C GLN A 4 -4.95 28.73 -26.49
N ALA A 5 -3.74 29.09 -26.04
CA ALA A 5 -2.62 28.19 -25.90
C ALA A 5 -2.98 27.07 -24.90
N GLY A 6 -2.80 25.82 -25.31
CA GLY A 6 -2.85 24.66 -24.43
C GLY A 6 -1.68 24.67 -23.43
N PRO A 7 -1.73 23.84 -22.38
CA PRO A 7 -0.68 23.80 -21.38
C PRO A 7 0.64 23.35 -22.03
N THR A 8 1.72 24.04 -21.68
CA THR A 8 3.09 23.79 -22.14
C THR A 8 3.67 22.55 -21.45
N ASP A 9 4.51 21.78 -22.17
CA ASP A 9 5.12 20.50 -21.76
C ASP A 9 5.78 20.48 -20.36
N GLU A 10 6.18 21.62 -19.81
CA GLU A 10 6.71 21.74 -18.43
C GLU A 10 5.67 21.45 -17.34
N GLN A 11 4.37 21.69 -17.57
CA GLN A 11 3.32 21.44 -16.58
C GLN A 11 2.98 19.95 -16.47
N ALA A 12 2.99 19.22 -17.59
CA ALA A 12 2.81 17.77 -17.63
C ALA A 12 3.98 17.03 -16.94
N HIS A 13 5.22 17.48 -17.16
CA HIS A 13 6.41 16.92 -16.48
C HIS A 13 6.45 17.17 -14.96
N SER A 14 5.74 18.19 -14.45
CA SER A 14 5.66 18.49 -13.02
C SER A 14 4.63 17.62 -12.28
N GLU A 15 3.52 17.25 -12.92
CA GLU A 15 2.50 16.37 -12.34
C GLU A 15 3.04 14.94 -12.19
N ASP A 16 3.78 14.48 -13.21
CA ASP A 16 4.37 13.14 -13.27
C ASP A 16 5.39 12.86 -12.17
N LYS A 17 6.23 13.85 -11.84
CA LYS A 17 7.21 13.72 -10.76
C LYS A 17 6.57 13.60 -9.37
N ARG A 18 5.33 14.06 -9.17
CA ARG A 18 4.72 14.15 -7.83
C ARG A 18 3.95 12.89 -7.43
N VAL A 19 3.20 12.26 -8.34
CA VAL A 19 2.62 10.92 -8.12
C VAL A 19 3.72 9.91 -7.78
N LEU A 20 4.87 10.06 -8.46
CA LEU A 20 6.08 9.29 -8.19
C LEU A 20 6.65 9.57 -6.81
N LEU A 21 6.83 10.83 -6.41
CA LEU A 21 7.34 11.18 -5.07
C LEU A 21 6.39 10.73 -3.94
N SER A 22 5.07 10.77 -4.12
CA SER A 22 4.13 10.22 -3.14
C SER A 22 4.18 8.69 -3.08
N GLY A 23 4.37 8.01 -4.23
CA GLY A 23 4.61 6.57 -4.28
C GLY A 23 5.91 6.18 -3.57
N PHE A 24 7.00 6.90 -3.82
CA PHE A 24 8.29 6.69 -3.14
C PHE A 24 8.20 6.95 -1.63
N GLN A 25 7.51 8.01 -1.21
CA GLN A 25 7.28 8.27 0.22
C GLN A 25 6.43 7.16 0.87
N LEU A 26 5.48 6.56 0.14
CA LEU A 26 4.70 5.41 0.61
C LEU A 26 5.53 4.13 0.69
N LEU A 27 6.44 3.86 -0.26
CA LEU A 27 7.38 2.73 -0.20
C LEU A 27 8.36 2.88 0.98
N GLN A 28 8.92 4.08 1.16
CA GLN A 28 9.82 4.39 2.28
C GLN A 28 9.11 4.36 3.64
N ASN A 29 7.85 4.81 3.71
CA ASN A 29 7.05 4.76 4.94
C ASN A 29 6.43 3.38 5.22
N GLY A 30 6.23 2.55 4.20
CA GLY A 30 5.79 1.15 4.33
C GLY A 30 6.77 0.30 5.15
N PHE A 31 8.07 0.64 5.07
CA PHE A 31 9.12 0.08 5.92
C PHE A 31 8.91 0.36 7.43
N ASN A 32 8.13 1.39 7.79
CA ASN A 32 7.90 1.84 9.16
C ASN A 32 6.49 1.55 9.72
N ARG A 33 5.60 0.88 8.96
CA ARG A 33 4.28 0.45 9.45
C ARG A 33 4.18 -1.07 9.51
N THR A 34 4.33 -1.61 10.71
CA THR A 34 4.00 -3.00 11.03
C THR A 34 2.50 -3.27 10.94
N SER A 35 2.22 -4.44 10.34
CA SER A 35 1.09 -5.36 10.54
C SER A 35 -0.31 -4.94 10.05
N VAL A 36 -0.63 -5.34 8.82
CA VAL A 36 -1.96 -5.84 8.48
C VAL A 36 -2.00 -7.33 8.85
N GLY A 37 -3.07 -7.74 9.54
CA GLY A 37 -3.18 -9.01 10.27
C GLY A 37 -2.78 -10.26 9.47
N VAL A 38 -1.64 -10.83 9.84
CA VAL A 38 -1.36 -12.25 9.62
C VAL A 38 -2.34 -13.05 10.47
N VAL A 39 -3.19 -13.85 9.83
CA VAL A 39 -3.97 -14.89 10.52
C VAL A 39 -2.96 -15.80 11.22
N GLN A 40 -2.88 -15.71 12.55
CA GLN A 40 -2.08 -16.64 13.33
C GLN A 40 -2.59 -18.07 13.05
N PRO A 41 -1.75 -19.00 12.56
CA PRO A 41 -2.13 -20.39 12.56
C PRO A 41 -2.36 -20.80 14.02
N LYS A 42 -3.54 -21.35 14.32
CA LYS A 42 -3.78 -22.02 15.61
C LYS A 42 -2.66 -23.02 15.82
N ALA A 43 -1.94 -22.89 16.94
CA ALA A 43 -0.89 -23.81 17.33
C ALA A 43 -1.47 -25.23 17.39
N VAL A 44 -1.18 -26.03 16.36
CA VAL A 44 -1.28 -27.48 16.47
C VAL A 44 -0.12 -27.87 17.38
N HIS A 45 -0.47 -28.33 18.57
CA HIS A 45 0.47 -28.81 19.56
C HIS A 45 1.12 -30.10 19.00
N CYS A 46 2.24 -29.95 18.30
CA CYS A 46 3.18 -31.03 18.04
C CYS A 46 4.25 -30.96 19.14
N PRO A 47 4.12 -31.71 20.25
CA PRO A 47 5.25 -31.86 21.14
C PRO A 47 6.31 -32.70 20.39
N GLU A 48 7.58 -32.39 20.65
CA GLU A 48 8.77 -33.25 20.43
C GLU A 48 9.69 -33.03 19.20
N THR A 49 9.45 -32.13 18.25
CA THR A 49 10.39 -31.97 17.11
C THR A 49 11.32 -30.75 17.17
N ALA A 50 10.99 -29.71 17.94
CA ALA A 50 11.82 -28.49 18.01
C ALA A 50 12.90 -28.52 19.11
N SER A 51 12.80 -29.42 20.10
CA SER A 51 13.74 -29.51 21.21
C SER A 51 15.01 -30.32 20.90
N GLN A 52 15.10 -30.96 19.72
CA GLN A 52 16.26 -31.77 19.33
C GLN A 52 17.41 -30.96 18.67
N PHE A 53 17.19 -29.69 18.31
CA PHE A 53 18.23 -28.87 17.68
C PHE A 53 19.12 -28.10 18.68
N PHE A 54 18.77 -28.07 19.97
CA PHE A 54 19.52 -27.33 21.00
C PHE A 54 19.92 -28.17 22.22
N SER A 55 19.98 -29.50 22.11
CA SER A 55 20.52 -30.34 23.18
C SER A 55 22.00 -30.60 22.97
N ASN A 56 22.84 -29.90 23.75
CA ASN A 56 24.21 -30.31 24.02
C ASN A 56 24.21 -31.61 24.82
N GLU A 57 24.01 -32.77 24.19
CA GLU A 57 24.51 -34.06 24.70
C GLU A 57 24.46 -35.17 23.63
N SER A 58 25.39 -36.10 23.77
CA SER A 58 25.95 -36.98 22.75
C SER A 58 25.00 -38.05 22.20
N LEU A 59 24.69 -37.98 20.91
CA LEU A 59 24.20 -39.11 20.12
C LEU A 59 25.39 -39.83 19.46
N SER A 60 25.95 -40.84 20.13
CA SER A 60 26.80 -41.85 19.48
C SER A 60 25.99 -43.14 19.38
N ARG A 61 25.61 -43.64 18.20
CA ARG A 61 26.28 -44.68 17.38
C ARG A 61 25.16 -45.20 16.43
N THR A 62 25.31 -45.61 15.17
CA THR A 62 26.44 -46.08 14.36
C THR A 62 25.99 -46.15 12.88
N MET A 63 26.97 -46.04 11.96
CA MET A 63 26.96 -46.29 10.50
C MET A 63 26.47 -45.17 9.58
N GLY A 64 27.43 -44.31 9.19
CA GLY A 64 27.34 -43.38 8.06
C GLY A 64 27.81 -41.98 8.41
N ASN A 65 29.14 -41.75 8.39
CA ASN A 65 29.79 -40.49 8.75
C ASN A 65 29.17 -39.24 8.09
N TYR A 66 28.44 -38.43 8.85
CA TYR A 66 28.22 -37.00 8.58
C TYR A 66 27.97 -36.23 9.90
N GLU A 67 28.87 -36.29 10.87
CA GLU A 67 28.89 -35.29 11.95
C GLU A 67 29.66 -34.04 11.50
N LYS A 68 29.01 -33.18 10.71
CA LYS A 68 29.48 -31.79 10.57
C LYS A 68 29.10 -31.07 11.85
N ARG A 69 30.00 -31.07 12.84
CA ARG A 69 29.90 -30.14 13.97
C ARG A 69 30.03 -28.72 13.44
N PHE A 70 28.92 -28.01 13.39
CA PHE A 70 28.96 -26.57 13.19
C PHE A 70 29.66 -25.92 14.39
N PRO A 71 30.49 -24.89 14.17
CA PRO A 71 31.08 -24.14 15.27
C PRO A 71 29.98 -23.45 16.10
N SER A 72 30.30 -23.08 17.34
CA SER A 72 29.40 -22.24 18.15
C SER A 72 29.18 -20.89 17.46
N LEU A 73 28.06 -20.22 17.75
CA LEU A 73 27.73 -18.90 17.16
C LEU A 73 28.79 -17.81 17.44
N PHE A 74 29.70 -18.04 18.41
CA PHE A 74 30.83 -17.15 18.70
C PHE A 74 32.03 -17.33 17.75
N HIS A 75 32.02 -18.36 16.90
CA HIS A 75 33.08 -18.63 15.95
C HIS A 75 32.54 -18.60 14.52
N PRO A 76 33.25 -17.96 13.58
CA PRO A 76 32.81 -17.91 12.19
C PRO A 76 32.76 -19.31 11.59
N ILE A 77 31.78 -19.54 10.72
CA ILE A 77 31.63 -20.82 10.01
C ILE A 77 32.79 -20.97 9.01
N PRO A 78 33.63 -22.03 9.13
CA PRO A 78 34.76 -22.23 8.24
C PRO A 78 34.31 -22.39 6.78
N GLY A 79 35.04 -21.76 5.86
CA GLY A 79 34.82 -21.91 4.43
C GLY A 79 33.72 -21.03 3.83
N ILE A 80 33.09 -20.14 4.61
CA ILE A 80 32.20 -19.11 4.05
C ILE A 80 33.04 -17.99 3.42
N LYS A 81 32.84 -17.75 2.12
CA LYS A 81 33.39 -16.60 1.42
C LYS A 81 32.42 -15.43 1.57
N LEU A 82 32.81 -14.42 2.34
CA LEU A 82 32.04 -13.18 2.47
C LEU A 82 32.31 -12.27 1.27
N SER A 83 31.26 -11.60 0.79
CA SER A 83 31.39 -10.53 -0.19
C SER A 83 32.12 -9.34 0.44
N PRO A 84 32.88 -8.55 -0.36
CA PRO A 84 33.50 -7.34 0.15
C PRO A 84 32.42 -6.37 0.67
N CYS A 85 32.74 -5.64 1.74
CA CYS A 85 31.88 -4.59 2.25
C CYS A 85 31.77 -3.44 1.24
N LEU A 86 30.62 -2.78 1.23
CA LEU A 86 30.45 -1.50 0.56
C LEU A 86 31.31 -0.42 1.24
N PRO A 87 31.68 0.65 0.52
CA PRO A 87 32.35 1.79 1.13
C PRO A 87 31.45 2.46 2.18
N ASP A 88 32.07 3.13 3.16
CA ASP A 88 31.36 3.82 4.26
C ASP A 88 30.36 4.88 3.75
N PHE A 89 30.64 5.47 2.59
CA PHE A 89 29.75 6.39 1.91
C PHE A 89 29.45 5.88 0.51
N VAL A 90 28.16 5.65 0.25
CA VAL A 90 27.61 5.33 -1.07
C VAL A 90 26.72 6.51 -1.44
N GLU A 91 26.97 7.12 -2.59
CA GLU A 91 26.11 8.19 -3.10
C GLU A 91 24.70 7.65 -3.37
N PRO A 92 23.64 8.38 -3.00
CA PRO A 92 22.29 7.98 -3.35
C PRO A 92 22.13 8.03 -4.86
N HIS A 93 21.59 6.95 -5.44
CA HIS A 93 21.30 6.92 -6.87
C HIS A 93 20.13 7.87 -7.17
N PRO A 94 20.18 8.62 -8.29
CA PRO A 94 19.05 9.44 -8.68
C PRO A 94 17.88 8.56 -9.09
N THR A 95 16.66 9.03 -8.82
CA THR A 95 15.45 8.39 -9.33
C THR A 95 15.39 8.53 -10.85
N MET A 96 15.40 7.40 -11.55
CA MET A 96 15.29 7.33 -13.02
C MET A 96 13.84 7.05 -13.41
N ILE A 97 13.35 7.71 -14.45
CA ILE A 97 11.97 7.59 -14.93
C ILE A 97 11.99 7.42 -16.44
N THR A 98 11.32 6.37 -16.92
CA THR A 98 11.12 6.09 -18.34
C THR A 98 9.62 5.97 -18.62
N THR A 99 9.14 6.65 -19.64
CA THR A 99 7.76 6.56 -20.12
C THR A 99 7.72 5.65 -21.33
N LEU A 100 6.94 4.56 -21.25
CA LEU A 100 6.72 3.64 -22.35
C LEU A 100 5.85 4.29 -23.44
N PRO A 101 5.90 3.79 -24.69
CA PRO A 101 5.10 4.33 -25.80
C PRO A 101 3.59 4.32 -25.57
N ASN A 102 3.08 3.45 -24.68
CA ASN A 102 1.67 3.37 -24.31
C ASN A 102 1.27 4.33 -23.18
N GLY A 103 2.18 5.16 -22.68
CA GLY A 103 1.93 6.16 -21.62
C GLY A 103 2.24 5.69 -20.20
N LEU A 104 2.52 4.39 -20.00
CA LEU A 104 2.88 3.83 -18.70
C LEU A 104 4.25 4.34 -18.24
N LYS A 105 4.38 4.66 -16.96
CA LYS A 105 5.63 5.18 -16.38
C LYS A 105 6.30 4.11 -15.54
N ILE A 106 7.60 3.92 -15.75
CA ILE A 106 8.45 3.05 -14.96
C ILE A 106 9.48 3.93 -14.28
N ALA A 107 9.51 3.90 -12.95
CA ALA A 107 10.48 4.61 -12.14
C ALA A 107 11.27 3.65 -11.27
N SER A 108 12.56 3.91 -11.09
CA SER A 108 13.35 3.15 -10.13
C SER A 108 14.43 3.99 -9.47
N GLU A 109 14.81 3.53 -8.28
CA GLU A 109 15.96 4.03 -7.52
C GLU A 109 16.73 2.83 -6.98
N ASP A 110 18.02 2.74 -7.27
CA ASP A 110 18.85 1.64 -6.74
C ASP A 110 19.39 1.98 -5.35
N SER A 111 19.39 0.98 -4.48
CA SER A 111 19.81 1.11 -3.08
C SER A 111 20.79 0.01 -2.69
N PRO A 112 21.76 0.26 -1.81
CA PRO A 112 22.79 -0.72 -1.45
C PRO A 112 22.27 -1.93 -0.64
N GLY A 113 21.02 -1.91 -0.17
CA GLY A 113 20.44 -2.99 0.65
C GLY A 113 20.22 -4.30 -0.13
N PRO A 114 20.04 -5.44 0.54
CA PRO A 114 19.75 -6.71 -0.14
C PRO A 114 18.28 -6.88 -0.55
N THR A 115 17.42 -5.95 -0.12
CA THR A 115 15.97 -5.97 -0.34
C THR A 115 15.56 -5.01 -1.45
N ALA A 116 14.49 -5.35 -2.14
CA ALA A 116 13.81 -4.51 -3.11
C ALA A 116 12.33 -4.38 -2.73
N SER A 117 11.74 -3.24 -3.05
CA SER A 117 10.31 -2.99 -2.94
C SER A 117 9.79 -2.52 -4.29
N ILE A 118 8.78 -3.20 -4.82
CA ILE A 118 8.21 -2.94 -6.13
C ILE A 118 6.73 -2.62 -5.93
N GLY A 119 6.29 -1.50 -6.48
CA GLY A 119 4.90 -1.04 -6.35
C GLY A 119 4.31 -0.68 -7.70
N ILE A 120 3.06 -1.08 -7.95
CA ILE A 120 2.25 -0.53 -9.02
C ILE A 120 1.20 0.39 -8.39
N TYR A 121 1.20 1.63 -8.85
CA TYR A 121 0.27 2.68 -8.46
C TYR A 121 -0.66 2.96 -9.61
N VAL A 122 -1.96 2.99 -9.31
CA VAL A 122 -3.00 3.30 -10.26
C VAL A 122 -3.72 4.54 -9.76
N ASP A 123 -3.81 5.57 -10.60
CA ASP A 123 -4.68 6.72 -10.36
C ASP A 123 -6.13 6.24 -10.49
N CYS A 124 -6.67 5.67 -9.42
CA CYS A 124 -8.01 5.09 -9.32
C CYS A 124 -8.38 5.01 -7.84
N GLY A 125 -9.67 5.10 -7.51
CA GLY A 125 -10.13 5.08 -6.13
C GLY A 125 -11.61 5.41 -6.03
N SER A 126 -12.10 5.66 -4.80
CA SER A 126 -13.53 5.92 -4.59
C SER A 126 -14.06 7.16 -5.32
N VAL A 127 -13.18 8.12 -5.68
CA VAL A 127 -13.59 9.30 -6.46
C VAL A 127 -14.09 8.94 -7.85
N TYR A 128 -13.62 7.82 -8.41
CA TYR A 128 -14.04 7.33 -9.73
C TYR A 128 -15.25 6.39 -9.66
N GLU A 129 -15.75 6.09 -8.46
CA GLU A 129 -16.92 5.23 -8.28
C GLU A 129 -18.20 5.94 -8.69
N LYS A 130 -19.04 5.18 -9.39
CA LYS A 130 -20.43 5.53 -9.69
C LYS A 130 -21.32 4.96 -8.58
N TRP A 131 -22.57 5.39 -8.51
CA TRP A 131 -23.59 4.83 -7.60
C TRP A 131 -23.67 3.28 -7.65
N ASN A 132 -23.48 2.74 -8.84
CA ASN A 132 -23.56 1.31 -9.16
C ASN A 132 -22.35 0.54 -8.64
N SER A 133 -21.18 1.19 -8.63
CA SER A 133 -19.88 0.62 -8.28
C SER A 133 -19.37 1.13 -6.92
N ALA A 134 -20.25 1.68 -6.09
CA ALA A 134 -19.89 2.21 -4.78
C ALA A 134 -19.36 1.06 -3.89
N GLY A 135 -18.10 1.16 -3.46
CA GLY A 135 -17.41 0.13 -2.70
C GLY A 135 -16.52 -0.82 -3.50
N VAL A 136 -16.44 -0.67 -4.82
CA VAL A 136 -15.57 -1.52 -5.66
C VAL A 136 -14.10 -1.34 -5.30
N THR A 137 -13.67 -0.12 -4.93
CA THR A 137 -12.28 0.18 -4.54
C THR A 137 -11.83 -0.68 -3.35
N HIS A 138 -12.66 -0.77 -2.30
CA HIS A 138 -12.36 -1.58 -1.12
C HIS A 138 -12.37 -3.09 -1.43
N LEU A 139 -13.29 -3.55 -2.30
CA LEU A 139 -13.27 -4.93 -2.77
C LEU A 139 -12.05 -5.26 -3.63
N LEU A 140 -11.62 -4.36 -4.52
CA LEU A 140 -10.43 -4.54 -5.34
C LEU A 140 -9.16 -4.64 -4.50
N GLU A 141 -9.08 -3.90 -3.39
CA GLU A 141 -8.00 -4.06 -2.41
C GLU A 141 -7.99 -5.49 -1.84
N ARG A 142 -9.15 -6.03 -1.45
CA ARG A 142 -9.29 -7.40 -0.92
C ARG A 142 -9.08 -8.49 -1.96
N LEU A 143 -9.31 -8.18 -3.23
CA LEU A 143 -9.18 -9.10 -4.37
C LEU A 143 -7.79 -9.05 -5.04
N ALA A 144 -6.91 -8.14 -4.62
CA ALA A 144 -5.63 -7.84 -5.28
C ALA A 144 -4.73 -9.05 -5.62
N PHE A 145 -4.54 -9.98 -4.68
CA PHE A 145 -3.66 -11.16 -4.85
C PHE A 145 -4.47 -12.47 -4.80
N LYS A 146 -5.63 -12.47 -5.48
CA LYS A 146 -6.48 -13.65 -5.64
C LYS A 146 -6.19 -14.35 -6.96
N SER A 147 -7.14 -15.11 -7.49
CA SER A 147 -6.95 -15.86 -8.72
C SER A 147 -6.78 -14.93 -9.92
N THR A 148 -5.82 -15.24 -10.78
CA THR A 148 -5.61 -14.58 -12.08
C THR A 148 -6.04 -15.54 -13.20
N LYS A 149 -6.02 -15.08 -14.45
CA LYS A 149 -6.25 -15.97 -15.60
C LYS A 149 -5.17 -17.04 -15.75
N ASN A 150 -3.97 -16.79 -15.23
CA ASN A 150 -2.80 -17.65 -15.38
C ASN A 150 -2.48 -18.47 -14.13
N ARG A 151 -2.85 -17.98 -12.94
CA ARG A 151 -2.51 -18.58 -11.65
C ARG A 151 -3.75 -18.69 -10.75
N SER A 152 -3.89 -19.82 -10.07
CA SER A 152 -4.88 -19.93 -9.00
C SER A 152 -4.42 -19.12 -7.78
N ARG A 153 -5.36 -18.69 -6.93
CA ARG A 153 -5.05 -18.05 -5.63
C ARG A 153 -3.99 -18.80 -4.81
N MET A 154 -4.02 -20.15 -4.83
CA MET A 154 -3.04 -20.96 -4.09
C MET A 154 -1.64 -20.89 -4.69
N HIS A 155 -1.52 -20.81 -6.02
CA HIS A 155 -0.24 -20.61 -6.68
C HIS A 155 0.31 -19.20 -6.41
N VAL A 156 -0.53 -18.17 -6.47
CA VAL A 156 -0.10 -16.79 -6.14
C VAL A 156 0.50 -16.72 -4.73
N VAL A 157 -0.18 -17.29 -3.73
CA VAL A 157 0.33 -17.32 -2.34
C VAL A 157 1.63 -18.12 -2.24
N ARG A 158 1.72 -19.26 -2.92
CA ARG A 158 2.93 -20.10 -2.89
C ARG A 158 4.12 -19.39 -3.53
N ASP A 159 3.92 -18.67 -4.63
CA ASP A 159 4.97 -17.92 -5.32
C ASP A 159 5.48 -16.77 -4.42
N ILE A 160 4.56 -16.08 -3.72
CA ILE A 160 4.91 -15.08 -2.70
C ILE A 160 5.80 -15.69 -1.62
N GLU A 161 5.34 -16.76 -0.98
CA GLU A 161 6.05 -17.41 0.13
C GLU A 161 7.39 -18.04 -0.32
N ALA A 162 7.47 -18.56 -1.54
CA ALA A 162 8.68 -19.19 -2.07
C ALA A 162 9.82 -18.19 -2.25
N THR A 163 9.51 -16.94 -2.61
CA THR A 163 10.50 -15.85 -2.69
C THR A 163 10.80 -15.23 -1.31
N GLY A 164 10.06 -15.61 -0.27
CA GLY A 164 10.08 -14.95 1.04
C GLY A 164 9.54 -13.52 0.98
N GLY A 165 8.73 -13.21 -0.03
CA GLY A 165 8.20 -11.88 -0.26
C GLY A 165 6.99 -11.55 0.60
N ASN A 166 6.67 -10.26 0.68
CA ASN A 166 5.45 -9.75 1.30
C ASN A 166 4.69 -8.90 0.27
N ALA A 167 3.43 -9.24 0.04
CA ALA A 167 2.58 -8.56 -0.93
C ALA A 167 1.36 -7.94 -0.25
N GLY A 168 1.01 -6.73 -0.63
CA GLY A 168 -0.10 -5.98 -0.05
C GLY A 168 -0.71 -5.02 -1.04
N ALA A 169 -1.99 -4.71 -0.84
CA ALA A 169 -2.68 -3.68 -1.59
C ALA A 169 -3.28 -2.66 -0.64
N THR A 170 -3.48 -1.44 -1.13
CA THR A 170 -4.11 -0.37 -0.36
C THR A 170 -4.97 0.46 -1.30
N GLY A 171 -6.24 0.62 -0.95
CA GLY A 171 -7.16 1.52 -1.63
C GLY A 171 -7.25 2.88 -0.93
N SER A 172 -7.18 3.94 -1.73
CA SER A 172 -7.39 5.31 -1.30
C SER A 172 -8.41 6.01 -2.21
N ARG A 173 -8.74 7.26 -1.88
CA ARG A 173 -9.79 8.03 -2.56
C ARG A 173 -9.39 8.29 -4.00
N GLU A 174 -8.12 8.57 -4.22
CA GLU A 174 -7.56 9.00 -5.49
C GLU A 174 -6.56 7.99 -6.09
N GLN A 175 -6.08 7.01 -5.30
CA GLN A 175 -5.08 6.05 -5.77
C GLN A 175 -5.25 4.65 -5.18
N MET A 176 -4.90 3.65 -5.98
CA MET A 176 -4.73 2.25 -5.59
C MET A 176 -3.24 1.90 -5.64
N ALA A 177 -2.73 1.22 -4.62
CA ALA A 177 -1.35 0.77 -4.59
C ALA A 177 -1.29 -0.75 -4.40
N TYR A 178 -0.43 -1.41 -5.17
CA TYR A 178 -0.12 -2.83 -5.08
C TYR A 178 1.39 -2.95 -4.87
N ILE A 179 1.81 -3.44 -3.71
CA ILE A 179 3.20 -3.43 -3.28
C ILE A 179 3.67 -4.86 -3.06
N TYR A 180 4.91 -5.12 -3.45
CA TYR A 180 5.60 -6.38 -3.28
C TYR A 180 7.03 -6.15 -2.80
N ASP A 181 7.34 -6.62 -1.60
CA ASP A 181 8.67 -6.55 -1.00
C ASP A 181 9.36 -7.91 -1.09
N THR A 182 10.62 -7.94 -1.51
CA THR A 182 11.41 -9.18 -1.59
C THR A 182 12.91 -8.93 -1.54
N LEU A 183 13.71 -9.99 -1.65
CA LEU A 183 15.15 -9.89 -1.87
C LEU A 183 15.45 -9.53 -3.33
N LYS A 184 16.51 -8.75 -3.57
CA LYS A 184 16.92 -8.34 -4.92
C LYS A 184 17.10 -9.51 -5.90
N ALA A 185 17.42 -10.71 -5.40
CA ALA A 185 17.58 -11.89 -6.21
C ALA A 185 16.29 -12.35 -6.93
N TYR A 186 15.12 -11.97 -6.42
CA TYR A 186 13.81 -12.41 -6.92
C TYR A 186 12.99 -11.29 -7.57
N ILE A 187 13.67 -10.22 -8.03
CA ILE A 187 13.02 -9.11 -8.72
C ILE A 187 12.24 -9.58 -9.96
N PRO A 188 12.78 -10.45 -10.84
CA PRO A 188 12.04 -10.91 -12.02
C PRO A 188 10.71 -11.58 -11.66
N GLU A 189 10.73 -12.49 -10.69
CA GLU A 189 9.55 -13.23 -10.23
C GLU A 189 8.53 -12.30 -9.56
N ALA A 190 9.00 -11.33 -8.77
CA ALA A 190 8.15 -10.35 -8.12
C ALA A 190 7.44 -9.43 -9.12
N VAL A 191 8.16 -8.90 -10.12
CA VAL A 191 7.58 -8.04 -11.17
C VAL A 191 6.57 -8.84 -11.99
N GLU A 192 6.91 -10.06 -12.41
CA GLU A 192 6.01 -10.90 -13.20
C GLU A 192 4.71 -11.19 -12.46
N LEU A 193 4.78 -11.56 -11.18
CA LEU A 193 3.61 -11.85 -10.37
C LEU A 193 2.75 -10.61 -10.14
N LEU A 194 3.37 -9.47 -9.80
CA LEU A 194 2.67 -8.21 -9.58
C LEU A 194 1.92 -7.76 -10.84
N VAL A 195 2.58 -7.86 -12.01
CA VAL A 195 1.97 -7.52 -13.29
C VAL A 195 0.86 -8.49 -13.65
N ASP A 196 1.00 -9.80 -13.40
CA ASP A 196 -0.07 -10.77 -13.68
C ASP A 196 -1.32 -10.51 -12.83
N CYS A 197 -1.16 -10.20 -11.54
CA CYS A 197 -2.26 -9.86 -10.63
C CYS A 197 -3.06 -8.63 -11.07
N ILE A 198 -2.38 -7.64 -11.65
CA ILE A 198 -3.04 -6.38 -12.08
C ILE A 198 -3.55 -6.50 -13.52
N ARG A 199 -2.81 -7.16 -14.40
CA ARG A 199 -3.21 -7.21 -15.80
C ARG A 199 -4.32 -8.23 -16.04
N ASN A 200 -4.29 -9.36 -15.34
CA ASN A 200 -5.13 -10.51 -15.63
C ASN A 200 -5.94 -10.98 -14.41
N PRO A 201 -6.58 -10.11 -13.63
CA PRO A 201 -7.39 -10.56 -12.51
C PRO A 201 -8.56 -11.41 -13.02
N LEU A 202 -8.92 -12.43 -12.24
CA LEU A 202 -10.09 -13.27 -12.48
C LEU A 202 -11.02 -13.19 -11.28
N PHE A 203 -12.08 -12.40 -11.41
CA PHE A 203 -13.09 -12.23 -10.36
C PHE A 203 -14.07 -13.41 -10.35
N LEU A 204 -13.70 -14.48 -9.64
CA LEU A 204 -14.55 -15.66 -9.47
C LEU A 204 -15.66 -15.36 -8.45
N ASP A 205 -16.91 -15.71 -8.77
CA ASP A 205 -18.08 -15.39 -7.94
C ASP A 205 -17.90 -15.81 -6.47
N PHE A 206 -17.41 -17.02 -6.23
CA PHE A 206 -17.20 -17.50 -4.86
C PHE A 206 -16.10 -16.74 -4.10
N GLU A 207 -15.06 -16.25 -4.79
CA GLU A 207 -14.01 -15.43 -4.17
C GLU A 207 -14.53 -14.03 -3.84
N VAL A 208 -15.36 -13.48 -4.74
CA VAL A 208 -16.02 -12.18 -4.55
C VAL A 208 -16.99 -12.25 -3.38
N GLU A 209 -17.86 -13.25 -3.33
CA GLU A 209 -18.80 -13.48 -2.22
C GLU A 209 -18.08 -13.60 -0.87
N GLU A 210 -16.97 -14.37 -0.82
CA GLU A 210 -16.12 -14.49 0.36
C GLU A 210 -15.58 -13.11 0.79
N GLN A 211 -15.08 -12.30 -0.15
CA GLN A 211 -14.54 -10.97 0.17
C GLN A 211 -15.62 -9.97 0.57
N VAL A 212 -16.81 -10.02 -0.03
CA VAL A 212 -17.95 -9.19 0.38
C VAL A 212 -18.34 -9.48 1.83
N MET A 213 -18.37 -10.74 2.24
CA MET A 213 -18.62 -11.12 3.64
C MET A 213 -17.52 -10.60 4.57
N ASN A 214 -16.25 -10.70 4.16
CA ASN A 214 -15.12 -10.21 4.95
C ASN A 214 -15.14 -8.68 5.12
N VAL A 215 -15.41 -7.94 4.04
CA VAL A 215 -15.52 -6.48 4.06
C VAL A 215 -16.69 -6.04 4.93
N LYS A 216 -17.85 -6.70 4.83
CA LYS A 216 -18.99 -6.39 5.70
C LYS A 216 -18.61 -6.50 7.19
N ARG A 217 -17.95 -7.59 7.58
CA ARG A 217 -17.49 -7.78 8.96
C ARG A 217 -16.45 -6.76 9.37
N GLU A 218 -15.53 -6.40 8.49
CA GLU A 218 -14.52 -5.37 8.74
C GLU A 218 -15.17 -4.01 9.02
N ILE A 219 -16.15 -3.59 8.21
CA ILE A 219 -16.84 -2.31 8.40
C ILE A 219 -17.58 -2.29 9.75
N GLU A 220 -18.24 -3.39 10.13
CA GLU A 220 -18.86 -3.55 11.44
C GLU A 220 -17.84 -3.45 12.58
N GLU A 221 -16.67 -4.08 12.43
CA GLU A 221 -15.58 -4.03 13.42
C GLU A 221 -14.99 -2.62 13.55
N ILE A 222 -14.77 -1.91 12.44
CA ILE A 222 -14.28 -0.51 12.42
C ILE A 222 -15.28 0.40 13.11
N ALA A 223 -16.56 0.31 12.76
CA ALA A 223 -17.60 1.15 13.37
C ALA A 223 -17.70 0.95 14.90
N ALA A 224 -17.41 -0.26 15.40
CA ALA A 224 -17.48 -0.58 16.81
C ALA A 224 -16.20 -0.28 17.60
N LYS A 225 -15.01 -0.46 17.00
CA LYS A 225 -13.72 -0.46 17.73
C LYS A 225 -12.79 0.67 17.34
N ASP A 226 -12.94 1.24 16.15
CA ASP A 226 -12.08 2.32 15.63
C ASP A 226 -12.90 3.59 15.33
N PRO A 227 -13.20 4.39 16.37
CA PRO A 227 -13.93 5.63 16.19
C PRO A 227 -13.14 6.68 15.38
N GLN A 228 -11.82 6.55 15.28
CA GLN A 228 -10.99 7.54 14.59
C GLN A 228 -11.16 7.40 13.07
N LEU A 229 -11.04 6.17 12.56
CA LEU A 229 -11.28 5.87 11.14
C LEU A 229 -12.73 6.15 10.76
N PHE A 230 -13.69 5.75 11.61
CA PHE A 230 -15.12 6.02 11.39
C PHE A 230 -15.44 7.52 11.32
N LEU A 231 -14.85 8.34 12.20
CA LEU A 231 -15.04 9.79 12.16
C LEU A 231 -14.39 10.45 10.94
N LEU A 232 -13.20 10.01 10.55
CA LEU A 232 -12.52 10.56 9.37
C LEU A 232 -13.34 10.30 8.10
N GLU A 233 -13.94 9.11 8.01
CA GLU A 233 -14.84 8.78 6.91
C GLU A 233 -16.11 9.62 6.93
N SER A 234 -16.74 9.72 8.10
CA SER A 234 -17.94 10.54 8.30
C SER A 234 -17.71 12.02 7.97
N LEU A 235 -16.52 12.55 8.25
CA LEU A 235 -16.14 13.93 7.91
C LEU A 235 -16.11 14.16 6.40
N HIS A 236 -15.59 13.21 5.62
CA HIS A 236 -15.56 13.33 4.17
C HIS A 236 -16.97 13.29 3.58
N VAL A 237 -17.79 12.32 4.02
CA VAL A 237 -19.18 12.16 3.56
C VAL A 237 -20.03 13.38 3.94
N ALA A 238 -19.82 13.96 5.13
CA ALA A 238 -20.58 15.12 5.58
C ALA A 238 -20.09 16.45 4.96
N GLY A 239 -18.79 16.59 4.73
CA GLY A 239 -18.17 17.85 4.30
C GLY A 239 -18.14 18.08 2.79
N TYR A 240 -18.08 17.01 1.99
CA TYR A 240 -17.97 17.08 0.54
C TYR A 240 -19.22 16.58 -0.18
N SER A 241 -19.53 17.22 -1.31
CA SER A 241 -20.47 16.69 -2.29
C SER A 241 -19.78 16.41 -3.62
N GLY A 242 -20.15 15.30 -4.26
CA GLY A 242 -19.47 14.78 -5.44
C GLY A 242 -18.43 13.73 -5.07
N ALA A 243 -17.35 13.67 -5.84
CA ALA A 243 -16.44 12.53 -5.86
C ALA A 243 -15.74 12.23 -4.51
N LEU A 244 -15.26 13.25 -3.78
CA LEU A 244 -14.62 13.04 -2.46
C LEU A 244 -15.63 12.68 -1.36
N GLY A 245 -16.92 12.92 -1.60
CA GLY A 245 -18.01 12.50 -0.71
C GLY A 245 -18.41 11.04 -0.90
N ASN A 246 -17.88 10.34 -1.91
CA ASN A 246 -18.08 8.91 -2.06
C ASN A 246 -17.43 8.17 -0.88
N PRO A 247 -18.18 7.26 -0.22
CA PRO A 247 -17.66 6.59 0.95
C PRO A 247 -16.61 5.54 0.55
N MET A 248 -15.51 5.46 1.31
CA MET A 248 -14.56 4.35 1.28
C MET A 248 -15.17 3.07 1.84
N MET A 249 -15.89 3.22 2.95
CA MET A 249 -16.59 2.14 3.60
C MET A 249 -17.99 2.02 3.00
N ALA A 250 -18.15 1.07 2.09
CA ALA A 250 -19.40 0.85 1.38
C ALA A 250 -20.55 0.52 2.34
N SER A 251 -21.75 1.02 2.05
CA SER A 251 -22.93 0.62 2.80
C SER A 251 -23.25 -0.85 2.55
N GLU A 252 -23.94 -1.50 3.50
CA GLU A 252 -24.38 -2.88 3.31
C GLU A 252 -25.23 -3.05 2.04
N THR A 253 -26.08 -2.06 1.75
CA THR A 253 -26.89 -2.05 0.52
C THR A 253 -26.05 -1.90 -0.74
N ALA A 254 -24.90 -1.23 -0.69
CA ALA A 254 -23.98 -1.12 -1.81
C ALA A 254 -23.23 -2.44 -2.03
N LEU A 255 -22.70 -3.03 -0.96
CA LEU A 255 -22.00 -4.32 -1.00
C LEU A 255 -22.87 -5.44 -1.60
N GLN A 256 -24.17 -5.48 -1.29
CA GLN A 256 -25.09 -6.47 -1.86
C GLN A 256 -25.32 -6.33 -3.38
N ARG A 257 -25.00 -5.17 -3.98
CA ARG A 257 -25.12 -4.95 -5.43
C ARG A 257 -23.84 -5.29 -6.19
N LEU A 258 -22.72 -5.47 -5.49
CA LEU A 258 -21.43 -5.70 -6.12
C LEU A 258 -21.33 -7.17 -6.53
N ASP A 259 -21.04 -7.40 -7.81
CA ASP A 259 -20.75 -8.70 -8.39
C ASP A 259 -19.47 -8.64 -9.24
N GLY A 260 -19.01 -9.79 -9.72
CA GLY A 260 -17.81 -9.88 -10.56
C GLY A 260 -17.91 -9.07 -11.86
N SER A 261 -19.12 -8.85 -12.37
CA SER A 261 -19.34 -8.09 -13.60
C SER A 261 -19.16 -6.58 -13.40
N VAL A 262 -19.73 -6.03 -12.31
CA VAL A 262 -19.58 -4.63 -11.92
C VAL A 262 -18.13 -4.32 -11.58
N ILE A 263 -17.47 -5.23 -10.86
CA ILE A 263 -16.04 -5.10 -10.54
C ILE A 263 -15.20 -5.11 -11.83
N GLY A 264 -15.48 -6.05 -12.75
CA GLY A 264 -14.77 -6.17 -14.01
C GLY A 264 -14.95 -4.95 -14.94
N GLU A 265 -16.17 -4.39 -15.01
CA GLU A 265 -16.44 -3.17 -15.78
C GLU A 265 -15.67 -1.98 -15.20
N PHE A 266 -15.76 -1.76 -13.89
CA PHE A 266 -14.99 -0.70 -13.22
C PHE A 266 -13.48 -0.87 -13.40
N TYR A 267 -12.99 -2.11 -13.33
CA TYR A 267 -11.58 -2.43 -13.53
C TYR A 267 -11.13 -2.05 -14.94
N PHE A 268 -11.87 -2.48 -15.96
CA PHE A 268 -11.52 -2.23 -17.36
C PHE A 268 -11.60 -0.74 -17.73
N GLU A 269 -12.55 0.01 -17.15
CA GLU A 269 -12.66 1.45 -17.37
C GLU A 269 -11.49 2.25 -16.76
N ASN A 270 -10.92 1.79 -15.64
CA ASN A 270 -9.95 2.59 -14.86
C ASN A 270 -8.49 2.09 -14.94
N TYR A 271 -8.24 0.79 -15.11
CA TYR A 271 -6.90 0.21 -15.13
C TYR A 271 -6.30 0.28 -16.53
N THR A 272 -5.83 1.47 -16.88
CA THR A 272 -5.35 1.85 -18.21
C THR A 272 -3.89 2.30 -18.14
N ALA A 273 -3.14 2.13 -19.24
CA ALA A 273 -1.68 2.29 -19.23
C ALA A 273 -1.23 3.69 -18.78
N ASP A 274 -1.96 4.72 -19.20
CA ASP A 274 -1.71 6.14 -18.88
C ASP A 274 -1.94 6.50 -17.41
N ARG A 275 -2.69 5.67 -16.67
CA ARG A 275 -2.99 5.83 -15.24
C ARG A 275 -2.17 4.93 -14.34
N ILE A 276 -1.25 4.14 -14.91
CA ILE A 276 -0.44 3.16 -14.19
C ILE A 276 1.01 3.61 -14.12
N VAL A 277 1.58 3.48 -12.92
CA VAL A 277 2.99 3.76 -12.64
C VAL A 277 3.59 2.57 -11.91
N LEU A 278 4.65 1.98 -12.47
CA LEU A 278 5.48 0.98 -11.81
C LEU A 278 6.67 1.70 -11.16
N ALA A 279 6.77 1.65 -9.84
CA ALA A 279 7.88 2.22 -9.09
C ALA A 279 8.65 1.12 -8.35
N ALA A 280 9.97 1.16 -8.38
CA ALA A 280 10.81 0.21 -7.67
C ALA A 280 11.92 0.90 -6.86
N PHE A 281 12.15 0.41 -5.65
CA PHE A 281 13.25 0.82 -4.78
C PHE A 281 14.18 -0.36 -4.52
N GLY A 282 15.49 -0.14 -4.60
CA GLY A 282 16.49 -1.21 -4.53
C GLY A 282 16.60 -2.01 -5.83
N VAL A 283 16.30 -1.39 -6.98
CA VAL A 283 16.36 -2.06 -8.28
C VAL A 283 17.04 -1.18 -9.31
N ASP A 284 18.00 -1.75 -10.04
CA ASP A 284 18.63 -1.10 -11.19
C ASP A 284 17.61 -0.83 -12.32
N HIS A 285 17.71 0.35 -12.93
CA HIS A 285 16.71 0.81 -13.90
C HIS A 285 16.69 0.00 -15.19
N GLU A 286 17.87 -0.34 -15.74
CA GLU A 286 17.96 -1.11 -16.98
C GLU A 286 17.49 -2.55 -16.76
N HIS A 287 17.84 -3.12 -15.61
CA HIS A 287 17.34 -4.44 -15.22
C HIS A 287 15.82 -4.48 -15.09
N LEU A 288 15.22 -3.47 -14.43
CA LEU A 288 13.76 -3.37 -14.30
C LEU A 288 13.08 -3.23 -15.65
N LEU A 289 13.59 -2.35 -16.52
CA LEU A 289 13.03 -2.14 -17.87
C LEU A 289 13.04 -3.43 -18.70
N GLY A 290 14.15 -4.17 -18.67
CA GLY A 290 14.27 -5.44 -19.41
C GLY A 290 13.24 -6.51 -19.01
N ILE A 291 12.69 -6.42 -17.80
CA ILE A 291 11.65 -7.34 -17.30
C ILE A 291 10.26 -6.76 -17.52
N ALA A 292 10.05 -5.49 -17.17
CA ALA A 292 8.74 -4.87 -17.12
C ALA A 292 8.21 -4.47 -18.50
N GLU A 293 9.06 -4.01 -19.42
CA GLU A 293 8.64 -3.56 -20.75
C GLU A 293 7.92 -4.67 -21.53
N PRO A 294 8.45 -5.91 -21.67
CA PRO A 294 7.75 -7.00 -22.36
C PRO A 294 6.40 -7.39 -21.73
N LEU A 295 6.20 -7.10 -20.44
CA LEU A 295 4.98 -7.45 -19.71
C LEU A 295 3.91 -6.36 -19.78
N LEU A 296 4.30 -5.12 -20.09
CA LEU A 296 3.43 -3.93 -19.99
C LEU A 296 3.27 -3.15 -21.31
N TYR A 297 4.09 -3.40 -22.34
CA TYR A 297 4.10 -2.60 -23.57
C TYR A 297 2.77 -2.59 -24.34
N ASP A 298 2.00 -3.68 -24.28
CA ASP A 298 0.73 -3.87 -25.00
C ASP A 298 -0.51 -3.61 -24.14
N LEU A 299 -0.33 -3.08 -22.92
CA LEU A 299 -1.43 -2.63 -22.10
C LEU A 299 -2.13 -1.44 -22.78
N MET A 300 -3.46 -1.50 -22.86
CA MET A 300 -4.24 -0.50 -23.59
C MET A 300 -4.22 0.83 -22.86
N GLY A 301 -3.96 1.91 -23.61
CA GLY A 301 -4.19 3.27 -23.12
C GLY A 301 -5.70 3.53 -22.98
N GLY A 302 -6.06 4.28 -21.96
CA GLY A 302 -7.44 4.69 -21.69
C GLY A 302 -7.90 5.81 -22.61
N LEU A 303 -9.22 6.01 -22.65
CA LEU A 303 -9.75 7.29 -23.12
C LEU A 303 -9.44 8.35 -22.04
N PRO A 304 -9.18 9.60 -22.42
CA PRO A 304 -8.97 10.67 -21.45
C PRO A 304 -10.17 10.79 -20.50
N VAL A 305 -9.98 10.41 -19.22
CA VAL A 305 -10.99 10.57 -18.18
C VAL A 305 -10.73 11.90 -17.47
N SER A 306 -11.72 12.79 -17.47
CA SER A 306 -11.64 14.00 -16.65
C SER A 306 -11.65 13.61 -15.17
N ALA A 307 -10.75 14.20 -14.38
CA ALA A 307 -10.75 14.07 -12.93
C ALA A 307 -12.15 14.41 -12.36
N PRO A 308 -12.75 13.50 -11.56
CA PRO A 308 -14.03 13.74 -10.91
C PRO A 308 -13.99 14.98 -10.02
N LYS A 309 -15.01 15.83 -10.10
CA LYS A 309 -15.06 17.08 -9.33
C LYS A 309 -15.77 16.87 -7.99
N SER A 310 -15.29 17.58 -6.98
CA SER A 310 -15.90 17.66 -5.66
C SER A 310 -16.03 19.11 -5.23
N THR A 311 -17.00 19.39 -4.37
CA THR A 311 -17.19 20.70 -3.74
C THR A 311 -17.35 20.54 -2.24
N TYR A 312 -16.60 21.34 -1.47
CA TYR A 312 -16.75 21.40 -0.02
C TYR A 312 -17.92 22.31 0.33
N ASN A 313 -18.90 21.74 1.01
CA ASN A 313 -20.09 22.48 1.47
C ASN A 313 -20.10 22.67 2.99
N GLY A 314 -19.17 22.01 3.70
CA GLY A 314 -19.28 21.78 5.13
C GLY A 314 -20.48 20.88 5.48
N GLY A 315 -20.70 20.66 6.76
CA GLY A 315 -21.80 19.84 7.25
C GLY A 315 -21.59 19.38 8.69
N GLU A 316 -22.63 18.80 9.28
CA GLU A 316 -22.52 18.04 10.52
C GLU A 316 -23.14 16.66 10.35
N ALA A 317 -22.54 15.67 11.00
CA ALA A 317 -23.10 14.34 11.15
C ALA A 317 -22.97 13.91 12.61
N ARG A 318 -24.02 13.31 13.15
CA ARG A 318 -24.06 12.82 14.53
C ARG A 318 -24.55 11.39 14.56
N PHE A 319 -23.74 10.51 15.13
CA PHE A 319 -24.06 9.09 15.26
C PHE A 319 -24.18 8.75 16.74
N LYS A 320 -25.28 8.09 17.11
CA LYS A 320 -25.44 7.55 18.45
C LYS A 320 -24.92 6.12 18.45
N ILE A 321 -23.79 5.91 19.11
CA ILE A 321 -23.13 4.60 19.25
C ILE A 321 -22.95 4.33 20.74
N ASP A 322 -23.11 3.08 21.14
CA ASP A 322 -22.82 2.65 22.51
C ASP A 322 -21.30 2.59 22.72
N SER A 323 -20.74 3.64 23.32
CA SER A 323 -19.31 3.78 23.58
C SER A 323 -19.09 4.44 24.93
N GLU A 324 -17.99 4.09 25.60
CA GLU A 324 -17.59 4.70 26.88
C GLU A 324 -17.26 6.19 26.76
N ARG A 325 -16.90 6.66 25.56
CA ARG A 325 -16.48 8.05 25.31
C ARG A 325 -17.21 8.64 24.10
N THR A 326 -17.42 9.95 24.15
CA THR A 326 -17.86 10.72 22.97
C THR A 326 -16.64 11.16 22.18
N HIS A 327 -16.64 10.84 20.88
CA HIS A 327 -15.58 11.23 19.96
C HIS A 327 -16.11 12.36 19.05
N VAL A 328 -15.30 13.41 18.88
CA VAL A 328 -15.65 14.59 18.06
C VAL A 328 -14.48 14.90 17.15
N ALA A 329 -14.75 15.16 15.88
CA ALA A 329 -13.77 15.60 14.92
C ALA A 329 -14.28 16.85 14.19
N LEU A 330 -13.39 17.82 13.96
CA LEU A 330 -13.66 19.08 13.28
C LEU A 330 -12.62 19.23 12.17
N ALA A 331 -13.06 19.56 10.96
CA ALA A 331 -12.19 19.70 9.81
C ALA A 331 -12.57 20.94 9.00
N PHE A 332 -11.55 21.55 8.36
CA PHE A 332 -11.68 22.72 7.51
C PHE A 332 -11.02 22.43 6.15
N GLU A 333 -11.58 22.98 5.09
CA GLU A 333 -10.98 22.90 3.75
C GLU A 333 -9.83 23.91 3.61
N VAL A 334 -8.75 23.47 2.96
CA VAL A 334 -7.71 24.35 2.43
C VAL A 334 -7.61 24.07 0.92
N PRO A 335 -7.94 25.04 0.05
CA PRO A 335 -7.90 24.85 -1.39
C PRO A 335 -6.46 24.73 -1.90
N GLY A 336 -6.27 24.05 -3.03
CA GLY A 336 -4.98 23.91 -3.73
C GLY A 336 -4.44 22.48 -3.77
N GLY A 337 -4.73 21.67 -2.74
CA GLY A 337 -4.34 20.25 -2.68
C GLY A 337 -2.84 20.02 -2.90
N TRP A 338 -2.49 18.90 -3.55
CA TRP A 338 -1.10 18.53 -3.85
C TRP A 338 -0.45 19.35 -4.99
N HIS A 339 -1.23 20.10 -5.77
CA HIS A 339 -0.70 20.97 -6.83
C HIS A 339 -0.12 22.25 -6.24
N ASP A 340 -0.67 22.75 -5.14
CA ASP A 340 -0.14 23.88 -4.37
C ASP A 340 0.84 23.43 -3.28
N ASP A 341 2.07 23.12 -3.72
CA ASP A 341 3.15 22.63 -2.85
C ASP A 341 3.43 23.55 -1.66
N LYS A 342 3.30 24.87 -1.85
CA LYS A 342 3.53 25.85 -0.79
C LYS A 342 2.52 25.71 0.34
N ASN A 343 1.23 25.66 0.00
CA ASN A 343 0.17 25.54 1.00
C ASN A 343 0.13 24.12 1.60
N ALA A 344 0.39 23.08 0.81
CA ALA A 344 0.51 21.70 1.31
C ALA A 344 1.66 21.58 2.33
N THR A 345 2.84 22.14 2.02
CA THR A 345 3.98 22.16 2.94
C THR A 345 3.67 22.94 4.22
N ALA A 346 3.04 24.12 4.09
CA ALA A 346 2.63 24.92 5.24
C ALA A 346 1.63 24.16 6.14
N LEU A 347 0.70 23.41 5.55
CA LEU A 347 -0.25 22.58 6.27
C LEU A 347 0.43 21.44 7.03
N THR A 348 1.42 20.78 6.43
CA THR A 348 2.22 19.72 7.09
C THR A 348 3.01 20.27 8.29
N VAL A 349 3.57 21.48 8.17
CA VAL A 349 4.22 22.18 9.29
C VAL A 349 3.20 22.52 10.39
N LEU A 350 2.02 23.02 10.01
CA LEU A 350 0.94 23.31 10.96
C LEU A 350 0.47 22.05 11.69
N GLN A 351 0.26 20.95 10.98
CA GLN A 351 -0.10 19.65 11.56
C GLN A 351 0.97 19.20 12.58
N THR A 352 2.24 19.30 12.22
CA THR A 352 3.36 18.94 13.11
C THR A 352 3.41 19.83 14.35
N LEU A 353 3.17 21.13 14.20
CA LEU A 353 3.17 22.12 15.29
C LEU A 353 1.99 21.93 16.25
N MET A 354 0.78 21.71 15.72
CA MET A 354 -0.39 21.40 16.52
C MET A 354 -0.18 20.08 17.26
N GLY A 355 0.30 19.06 16.54
CA GLY A 355 0.62 17.73 17.04
C GLY A 355 -0.53 17.14 17.86
N GLY A 356 -0.19 16.62 19.04
CA GLY A 356 -1.11 15.90 19.91
C GLY A 356 -0.66 14.46 20.16
N GLY A 357 -1.50 13.69 20.84
CA GLY A 357 -1.22 12.30 21.16
C GLY A 357 -2.27 11.72 22.10
N GLY A 358 -2.17 10.44 22.39
CA GLY A 358 -2.92 9.85 23.50
C GLY A 358 -2.31 10.27 24.84
N SER A 359 -3.15 10.44 25.86
CA SER A 359 -2.69 10.69 27.25
C SER A 359 -1.80 9.56 27.79
N PHE A 360 -1.85 8.38 27.17
CA PHE A 360 -1.01 7.23 27.50
C PHE A 360 -0.11 6.90 26.31
N SER A 361 1.06 7.55 26.25
CA SER A 361 2.13 7.20 25.31
C SER A 361 3.41 6.98 26.12
N ALA A 362 3.79 5.72 26.34
CA ALA A 362 4.98 5.34 27.10
C ALA A 362 6.30 5.54 26.29
N GLY A 363 6.32 6.55 25.43
CA GLY A 363 7.47 6.87 24.61
C GLY A 363 8.41 7.87 25.24
N GLY A 364 9.70 7.74 24.95
CA GLY A 364 10.69 8.77 25.29
C GLY A 364 10.53 10.07 24.49
N PRO A 365 11.44 11.04 24.70
CA PRO A 365 11.47 12.30 23.99
C PRO A 365 11.45 12.14 22.46
N GLY A 366 10.85 13.11 21.75
CA GLY A 366 10.79 13.14 20.28
C GLY A 366 9.44 12.75 19.66
N LYS A 367 8.50 12.21 20.44
CA LYS A 367 7.15 11.83 19.95
C LYS A 367 6.13 12.98 19.87
N GLY A 368 6.58 14.24 19.91
CA GLY A 368 5.69 15.40 19.88
C GLY A 368 5.10 15.81 21.24
N MET A 369 5.72 15.42 22.37
CA MET A 369 5.29 15.82 23.72
C MET A 369 5.26 17.35 23.93
N HIS A 370 6.09 18.09 23.19
CA HIS A 370 6.15 19.56 23.25
C HIS A 370 5.30 20.25 22.17
N SER A 371 4.43 19.50 21.48
CA SER A 371 3.47 20.10 20.54
C SER A 371 2.41 20.91 21.29
N ARG A 372 1.81 21.89 20.60
CA ARG A 372 0.90 22.86 21.23
C ARG A 372 -0.31 22.20 21.88
N LEU A 373 -0.96 21.27 21.19
CA LEU A 373 -2.14 20.59 21.73
C LEU A 373 -1.79 19.64 22.88
N CYS A 374 -0.65 18.95 22.80
CA CYS A 374 -0.20 18.06 23.87
C CYS A 374 0.05 18.82 25.18
N MET A 375 0.76 19.95 25.10
CA MET A 375 1.00 20.81 26.26
C MET A 375 -0.33 21.33 26.85
N ALA A 376 -1.18 21.93 26.00
CA ALA A 376 -2.39 22.61 26.46
C ALA A 376 -3.50 21.69 26.97
N PHE A 377 -3.62 20.46 26.45
CA PHE A 377 -4.75 19.57 26.77
C PHE A 377 -4.36 18.29 27.50
N ILE A 378 -3.10 17.85 27.45
CA ILE A 378 -2.69 16.55 28.03
C ILE A 378 -1.82 16.77 29.26
N LEU A 379 -0.81 17.64 29.17
CA LEU A 379 0.13 17.87 30.26
C LEU A 379 -0.41 18.85 31.31
N ASP A 380 -1.22 19.84 30.93
CA ASP A 380 -1.88 20.74 31.88
C ASP A 380 -2.99 20.06 32.72
N LEU A 381 -3.32 18.79 32.44
CA LEU A 381 -4.29 17.97 33.20
C LEU A 381 -3.64 17.07 34.27
N VAL A 382 -2.30 17.03 34.36
CA VAL A 382 -1.53 16.28 35.38
C VAL A 382 -0.83 17.27 36.29
#